data_AF-A0AAN4W1Y5-F1
#
_entry.id   AF-A0AAN4W1Y5-F1
#
_cell.length_a   1.000
_cell.length_b   1.000
_cell.length_c   1.000
_cell.angle_alpha   90.00
_cell.angle_beta   90.00
_cell.angle_gamma   90.00
#
_symmetry.space_group_name_H-M   'P 1'
#
loop_
_entity.id
_entity.type
_entity.pdbx_description
1 polymer ?
#
loop_
_entity_poly.entity_id
_entity_poly.type
_entity_poly.pdbx_seq_one_letter_code
_entity_poly.pdbx_strand_id
1 'polypeptide(L)'
;MIIPKIGKMRNFDCYKSLKMTEKKLNQVAEKEVRQLKRLIKSGDIPKETVTYDIFVEMVMEDRNVPREQQAELEERLKYWMAEVGFEL
;
A
#
# COMPACT_ATOMS: atom_id res chain seq x y z
N MET A 1 28.39 -46.89 -13.43
CA MET A 1 28.51 -45.43 -13.30
C MET A 1 27.13 -44.86 -13.05
N ILE A 2 26.86 -44.40 -11.82
CA ILE A 2 25.56 -43.86 -11.41
C ILE A 2 25.75 -42.35 -11.22
N ILE A 3 25.10 -41.56 -12.06
CA ILE A 3 25.08 -40.09 -11.97
C ILE A 3 24.16 -39.73 -10.77
N PRO A 4 24.64 -39.03 -9.73
CA PRO A 4 23.76 -38.67 -8.62
C PRO A 4 22.75 -37.62 -9.09
N LYS A 5 21.47 -37.90 -8.82
CA LYS A 5 20.36 -36.94 -8.99
C LYS A 5 20.72 -35.66 -8.24
N ILE A 6 20.85 -34.57 -8.98
CA ILE A 6 20.97 -33.21 -8.46
C ILE A 6 19.71 -32.97 -7.60
N GLY A 7 19.89 -33.08 -6.29
CA GLY A 7 18.88 -32.73 -5.32
C GLY A 7 18.51 -31.27 -5.53
N LYS A 8 17.22 -31.00 -5.71
CA LYS A 8 16.67 -29.65 -5.60
C LYS A 8 17.07 -29.09 -4.23
N MET A 9 18.10 -28.25 -4.20
CA MET A 9 18.35 -27.34 -3.08
C MET A 9 17.08 -26.51 -2.88
N ARG A 10 16.34 -26.83 -1.83
CA ARG A 10 15.30 -25.95 -1.29
C ARG A 10 15.96 -24.94 -0.38
N ASN A 11 15.48 -23.71 -0.49
CA ASN A 11 15.53 -22.66 0.53
C ASN A 11 16.92 -22.21 0.99
N PHE A 12 17.38 -21.10 0.41
CA PHE A 12 18.11 -20.07 1.14
C PHE A 12 17.88 -18.73 0.46
N ASP A 13 16.81 -18.02 0.88
CA ASP A 13 16.70 -16.56 0.86
C ASP A 13 15.45 -16.17 1.69
N CYS A 14 15.47 -16.61 2.95
CA CYS A 14 14.68 -15.99 4.01
C CYS A 14 15.49 -14.76 4.46
N TYR A 15 14.85 -13.58 4.54
CA TYR A 15 15.44 -12.23 4.69
C TYR A 15 15.59 -11.41 3.41
N LYS A 16 14.54 -11.34 2.59
CA LYS A 16 14.26 -10.12 1.82
C LYS A 16 13.19 -9.37 2.59
N SER A 17 13.55 -8.19 3.11
CA SER A 17 12.60 -7.22 3.70
C SER A 17 11.31 -7.25 2.88
N LEU A 18 10.15 -7.30 3.54
CA LEU A 18 8.81 -7.26 2.93
C LEU A 18 8.55 -5.88 2.29
N LYS A 19 9.51 -5.37 1.52
CA LYS A 19 9.40 -4.17 0.71
C LYS A 19 8.39 -4.47 -0.39
N MET A 20 7.29 -3.74 -0.38
CA MET A 20 6.38 -3.71 -1.50
C MET A 20 7.12 -3.13 -2.70
N THR A 21 6.84 -3.66 -3.89
CA THR A 21 7.36 -3.07 -5.12
C THR A 21 6.70 -1.71 -5.35
N GLU A 22 7.40 -0.79 -6.00
CA GLU A 22 6.85 0.51 -6.39
C GLU A 22 5.50 0.37 -7.11
N LYS A 23 5.36 -0.58 -8.04
CA LYS A 23 4.08 -0.82 -8.71
C LYS A 23 2.95 -1.13 -7.73
N LYS A 24 3.23 -1.90 -6.67
CA LYS A 24 2.25 -2.30 -5.67
C LYS A 24 1.90 -1.15 -4.72
N LEU A 25 2.86 -0.30 -4.36
CA LEU A 25 2.60 0.94 -3.59
C LEU A 25 1.67 1.88 -4.35
N ASN A 26 1.89 2.08 -5.66
CA ASN A 26 0.99 2.90 -6.48
C ASN A 26 -0.41 2.33 -6.55
N GLN A 27 -0.53 1.01 -6.76
CA GLN A 27 -1.83 0.35 -6.79
C GLN A 27 -2.59 0.45 -5.46
N VAL A 28 -1.88 0.37 -4.34
CA VAL A 28 -2.48 0.59 -3.02
C VAL A 28 -2.97 2.02 -2.91
N ALA A 29 -2.11 3.01 -3.15
CA ALA A 29 -2.48 4.42 -3.02
C ALA A 29 -3.69 4.79 -3.88
N GLU A 30 -3.70 4.39 -5.16
CA GLU A 30 -4.83 4.61 -6.07
C GLU A 30 -6.14 4.00 -5.52
N LYS A 31 -6.06 2.75 -5.05
CA LYS A 31 -7.22 2.01 -4.58
C LYS A 31 -7.80 2.64 -3.32
N GLU A 32 -6.97 2.99 -2.35
CA GLU A 32 -7.40 3.58 -1.08
C GLU A 32 -8.06 4.94 -1.29
N VAL A 33 -7.45 5.82 -2.10
CA VAL A 33 -8.02 7.15 -2.39
C VAL A 33 -9.38 7.03 -3.10
N ARG A 34 -9.49 6.12 -4.09
CA ARG A 34 -10.77 5.89 -4.77
C ARG A 34 -11.82 5.27 -3.85
N GLN A 35 -11.41 4.38 -2.96
CA GLN A 35 -12.30 3.76 -1.99
C GLN A 35 -12.82 4.81 -1.01
N LEU A 36 -11.94 5.64 -0.45
CA LEU A 36 -12.33 6.73 0.43
C LEU A 36 -13.32 7.69 -0.24
N LYS A 37 -13.03 8.13 -1.47
CA LYS A 37 -13.96 8.98 -2.25
C LYS A 37 -15.32 8.33 -2.45
N ARG A 38 -15.37 7.01 -2.67
CA ARG A 38 -16.65 6.27 -2.81
C ARG A 38 -17.42 6.24 -1.50
N LEU A 39 -16.76 5.95 -0.37
CA LEU A 39 -17.38 5.87 0.96
C LEU A 39 -17.95 7.23 1.40
N ILE A 40 -17.24 8.32 1.09
CA ILE A 40 -17.76 9.66 1.36
C ILE A 40 -18.93 9.99 0.43
N LYS A 41 -18.86 9.60 -0.84
CA LYS A 41 -19.94 9.84 -1.80
C LYS A 41 -21.20 9.02 -1.50
N SER A 42 -21.07 7.80 -0.97
CA SER A 42 -22.21 6.98 -0.53
C SER A 42 -22.82 7.46 0.78
N GLY A 43 -22.13 8.34 1.52
CA GLY A 43 -22.57 8.82 2.83
C GLY A 43 -22.27 7.83 3.96
N ASP A 44 -21.46 6.80 3.70
CA ASP A 44 -21.03 5.85 4.75
C ASP A 44 -20.08 6.52 5.75
N ILE A 45 -19.29 7.50 5.29
CA ILE A 45 -18.38 8.28 6.12
C ILE A 45 -18.61 9.77 5.86
N PRO A 46 -18.86 10.59 6.90
CA PRO A 46 -18.93 12.03 6.75
C PRO A 46 -17.56 12.59 6.34
N LYS A 47 -17.49 13.37 5.26
CA LYS A 47 -16.22 13.98 4.79
C LYS A 47 -15.48 14.71 5.92
N GLU A 48 -16.23 15.41 6.76
CA GLU A 48 -15.76 16.22 7.89
C GLU A 48 -15.00 15.41 8.95
N THR A 49 -15.22 14.10 9.01
CA THR A 49 -14.60 13.20 9.99
C THR A 49 -13.30 12.58 9.49
N VAL A 50 -12.97 12.72 8.20
CA VAL A 50 -11.75 12.18 7.62
C VAL A 50 -10.80 13.34 7.37
N THR A 51 -9.67 13.34 8.07
CA THR A 51 -8.55 14.22 7.75
C THR A 51 -7.50 13.46 6.95
N TYR A 52 -6.61 14.20 6.28
CA TYR A 52 -5.48 13.62 5.57
C TYR A 52 -4.65 12.70 6.48
N ASP A 53 -4.32 13.16 7.70
CA ASP A 53 -3.48 12.42 8.63
C ASP A 53 -4.14 11.09 9.07
N ILE A 54 -5.43 11.12 9.42
CA ILE A 54 -6.19 9.92 9.82
C ILE A 54 -6.25 8.92 8.66
N PHE A 55 -6.49 9.40 7.44
CA PHE A 55 -6.52 8.54 6.27
C PHE A 55 -5.17 7.86 6.01
N VAL A 56 -4.07 8.61 6.11
CA VAL A 56 -2.73 8.07 5.92
C VAL A 56 -2.40 7.03 6.99
N GLU A 57 -2.68 7.32 8.26
CA GLU A 57 -2.48 6.38 9.37
C GLU A 57 -3.26 5.08 9.15
N MET A 58 -4.55 5.18 8.82
CA MET A 58 -5.38 4.01 8.51
C MET A 58 -4.78 3.16 7.38
N VAL A 59 -4.34 3.79 6.28
CA VAL A 59 -3.76 3.06 5.15
C VAL A 59 -2.45 2.37 5.54
N MET A 60 -1.61 3.02 6.34
CA MET A 60 -0.35 2.45 6.82
C MET A 60 -0.57 1.24 7.72
N GLU A 61 -1.55 1.32 8.64
CA GLU A 61 -1.93 0.24 9.54
C GLU A 61 -2.57 -0.93 8.78
N ASP A 62 -3.60 -0.68 7.97
CA ASP A 62 -4.34 -1.72 7.24
C ASP A 62 -3.44 -2.51 6.28
N ARG A 63 -2.46 -1.84 5.68
CA ARG A 63 -1.56 -2.43 4.69
C ARG A 63 -0.26 -2.96 5.29
N ASN A 64 -0.06 -2.81 6.62
CA ASN A 64 1.15 -3.23 7.33
C ASN A 64 2.44 -2.79 6.61
N VAL A 65 2.47 -1.53 6.18
CA VAL A 65 3.56 -1.03 5.33
C VAL A 65 4.81 -0.79 6.19
N PRO A 66 5.98 -1.34 5.79
CA PRO A 66 7.22 -1.10 6.52
C PRO A 66 7.51 0.39 6.66
N ARG A 67 8.02 0.84 7.82
CA ARG A 67 8.35 2.26 8.08
C ARG A 67 9.21 2.91 7.00
N GLU A 68 10.13 2.14 6.43
CA GLU A 68 11.00 2.55 5.33
C GLU A 68 10.27 2.91 4.02
N GLN A 69 9.01 2.49 3.86
CA GLN A 69 8.16 2.79 2.69
C GLN A 69 6.97 3.69 3.01
N GLN A 70 6.78 4.06 4.29
CA GLN A 70 5.66 4.89 4.72
C GLN A 70 5.72 6.29 4.08
N ALA A 71 6.89 6.93 4.06
CA ALA A 71 7.08 8.23 3.41
C ALA A 71 6.76 8.16 1.90
N GLU A 72 7.20 7.10 1.21
CA GLU A 72 6.95 6.91 -0.21
C GLU A 72 5.45 6.69 -0.50
N LEU A 73 4.77 5.93 0.36
CA LEU A 73 3.32 5.73 0.25
C LEU A 73 2.55 7.03 0.50
N GLU A 74 2.97 7.82 1.50
CA GLU A 74 2.37 9.12 1.81
C GLU A 74 2.42 10.07 0.60
N GLU A 75 3.58 10.20 -0.05
CA GLU A 75 3.73 11.01 -1.27
C GLU A 75 2.80 10.54 -2.39
N ARG A 76 2.68 9.23 -2.58
CA ARG A 76 1.79 8.64 -3.60
C ARG A 76 0.32 8.85 -3.26
N LEU A 77 -0.06 8.81 -1.98
CA LEU A 77 -1.42 9.14 -1.54
C LEU A 77 -1.74 10.61 -1.84
N LYS A 78 -0.81 11.55 -1.56
CA LYS A 78 -0.98 12.98 -1.94
C LYS A 78 -1.19 13.14 -3.44
N TYR A 79 -0.34 12.50 -4.25
CA TYR A 79 -0.46 12.51 -5.71
C TYR A 79 -1.85 12.02 -6.16
N TRP A 80 -2.29 10.86 -5.67
CA TRP A 80 -3.57 10.28 -6.08
C TRP A 80 -4.78 11.07 -5.58
N MET A 81 -4.70 11.67 -4.40
CA MET A 81 -5.75 12.57 -3.92
C MET A 81 -5.92 13.78 -4.84
N ALA A 82 -4.81 14.42 -5.23
CA ALA A 82 -4.83 15.53 -6.18
C ALA A 82 -5.36 15.08 -7.55
N GLU A 83 -4.87 13.96 -8.09
CA GLU A 83 -5.26 13.43 -9.41
C GLU A 83 -6.75 13.04 -9.47
N VAL A 84 -7.28 12.47 -8.39
CA VAL A 84 -8.69 12.10 -8.27
C VAL A 84 -9.58 13.33 -7.96
N GLY A 85 -8.98 14.51 -7.74
CA GLY A 85 -9.70 15.73 -7.36
C GLY A 85 -10.41 15.56 -6.04
N PHE A 86 -9.72 14.97 -5.06
CA PHE A 86 -10.25 14.69 -3.74
C PHE A 86 -9.46 15.50 -2.70
N GLU A 87 -10.09 16.58 -2.24
CA GLU A 87 -9.55 17.47 -1.21
C GLU A 87 -10.20 17.11 0.13
N LEU A 88 -9.39 16.71 1.11
CA LEU A 88 -9.82 16.49 2.50
C LEU A 88 -9.74 17.80 3.29
#